data_AF-A0A6J6QAL0-F1
#
_entry.id   AF-A0A6J6QAL0-F1
#
_cell.length_a   1.000
_cell.length_b   1.000
_cell.length_c   1.000
_cell.angle_alpha   90.00
_cell.angle_beta   90.00
_cell.angle_gamma   90.00
#
_symmetry.space_group_name_H-M   'P 1'
#
loop_
_entity.id
_entity.type
_entity.pdbx_description
1 polymer ?
#
loop_
_entity_poly.entity_id
_entity_poly.type
_entity_poly.pdbx_seq_one_letter_code
_entity_poly.pdbx_strand_id
1 'polypeptide(L)'
;MHKELGDLLESLDQPEKIAEFIKRGATSRARIPGKHGGKAREYTFLPIVIDDKPGQLAAIFNECAKIEVNVEDLTIEHSPGQLNALITLALSASDAQSLSDHLSSIGWNVHPILK
;
A
#
# COMPACT_ATOMS: atom_id res chain seq x y z
N MET A 1 3.87 10.64 -29.68
CA MET A 1 4.56 10.76 -28.38
C MET A 1 5.37 12.06 -28.25
N HIS A 2 6.09 12.51 -29.29
CA HIS A 2 6.93 13.73 -29.20
C HIS A 2 6.20 15.08 -29.27
N LYS A 3 4.98 15.15 -29.82
CA LYS A 3 4.25 16.42 -29.97
C LYS A 3 3.75 16.99 -28.64
N GLU A 4 3.12 16.17 -27.80
CA GLU A 4 2.57 16.64 -26.53
C GLU A 4 3.62 17.14 -25.54
N LEU A 5 4.83 16.57 -25.59
CA LEU A 5 5.94 17.03 -24.75
C LEU A 5 6.50 18.37 -25.26
N GLY A 6 6.50 18.59 -26.57
CA GLY A 6 6.85 19.87 -27.19
C GLY A 6 5.83 20.96 -26.83
N ASP A 7 4.54 20.65 -26.94
CA ASP A 7 3.45 21.56 -26.57
C ASP A 7 3.51 21.94 -25.09
N LEU A 8 3.90 21.01 -24.20
CA LEU A 8 4.12 21.30 -22.78
C LEU A 8 5.31 22.24 -22.57
N LEU A 9 6.41 22.01 -23.27
CA LEU A 9 7.63 22.81 -23.18
C LEU A 9 7.39 24.27 -23.56
N GLU A 10 6.56 24.51 -24.57
CA GLU A 10 6.14 25.85 -25.00
C GLU A 10 5.18 26.54 -24.02
N SER A 11 4.61 25.79 -23.07
CA SER A 11 3.61 26.28 -22.10
C SER A 11 4.13 26.37 -20.67
N LEU A 12 5.43 26.22 -20.45
CA LEU A 12 6.02 26.16 -19.10
C LEU A 12 5.83 27.45 -18.28
N ASP A 13 5.68 28.60 -18.95
CA ASP A 13 5.42 29.89 -18.29
C ASP A 13 3.92 30.17 -18.09
N GLN A 14 3.05 29.21 -18.45
CA GLN A 14 1.59 29.31 -18.36
C GLN A 14 1.09 28.33 -17.30
N PRO A 15 1.00 28.73 -16.01
CA PRO A 15 0.70 27.84 -14.90
C PRO A 15 -0.65 27.13 -15.06
N GLU A 16 -1.64 27.76 -15.69
CA GLU A 16 -2.93 27.17 -16.04
C GLU A 16 -2.80 25.98 -17.01
N LYS A 17 -1.93 26.07 -18.02
CA LYS A 17 -1.71 24.99 -18.99
C LYS A 17 -0.95 23.82 -18.38
N ILE A 18 0.03 24.10 -17.51
CA ILE A 18 0.69 23.08 -16.71
C ILE A 18 -0.33 22.35 -15.84
N ALA A 19 -1.18 23.09 -15.12
CA ALA A 19 -2.19 22.51 -14.24
C ALA A 19 -3.17 21.61 -15.02
N GLU A 20 -3.60 22.04 -16.21
CA GLU A 20 -4.44 21.24 -17.09
C GLU A 20 -3.75 19.96 -17.56
N PHE A 21 -2.47 20.05 -17.95
CA PHE A 21 -1.69 18.89 -18.37
C PHE A 21 -1.51 17.86 -17.25
N ILE A 22 -1.18 18.31 -16.03
CA ILE A 22 -1.07 17.45 -14.84
C ILE A 22 -2.42 16.79 -14.53
N LYS A 23 -3.51 17.57 -14.57
CA LYS A 23 -4.87 17.05 -14.33
C LYS A 23 -5.26 15.99 -15.36
N ARG A 24 -4.90 16.19 -16.63
CA ARG A 24 -5.10 15.21 -17.71
C ARG A 24 -4.30 13.94 -17.43
N GLY A 25 -3.03 14.06 -17.04
CA GLY A 25 -2.19 12.92 -16.65
C GLY A 25 -2.78 12.12 -15.49
N ALA A 26 -3.22 12.79 -14.43
CA ALA A 26 -3.87 12.17 -13.28
C ALA A 26 -5.17 11.42 -13.67
N THR A 27 -5.99 12.05 -14.51
CA THR A 27 -7.24 11.46 -15.02
C THR A 27 -6.97 10.23 -15.89
N SER A 28 -5.95 10.29 -16.77
CA SER A 28 -5.56 9.16 -17.61
C SER A 28 -5.02 8.01 -16.78
N ARG A 29 -4.17 8.26 -15.78
CA ARG A 29 -3.67 7.23 -14.85
C ARG A 29 -4.81 6.53 -14.11
N ALA A 30 -5.80 7.29 -13.64
CA ALA A 30 -6.97 6.74 -12.94
C ALA A 30 -7.83 5.81 -13.83
N ARG A 31 -7.72 5.92 -15.16
CA ARG A 31 -8.43 5.07 -16.14
C ARG A 31 -7.65 3.82 -16.54
N ILE A 32 -6.37 3.72 -16.18
CA ILE A 32 -5.56 2.54 -16.47
C ILE A 32 -5.98 1.45 -15.47
N PRO A 33 -6.62 0.35 -15.91
CA PRO A 33 -6.92 -0.77 -15.03
C PRO A 33 -5.62 -1.39 -14.51
N GLY A 34 -5.65 -2.03 -13.34
CA GLY A 34 -4.47 -2.77 -12.84
C GLY A 34 -4.00 -3.83 -13.85
N LYS A 35 -2.82 -4.45 -13.63
CA LYS A 35 -2.13 -5.42 -14.52
C LYS A 35 -2.97 -6.57 -15.13
N HIS A 36 -4.22 -6.76 -14.67
CA HIS A 36 -5.19 -7.74 -15.18
C HIS A 36 -6.55 -7.16 -15.61
N GLY A 37 -6.66 -5.86 -15.93
CA GLY A 37 -7.93 -5.31 -16.46
C GLY A 37 -9.04 -5.14 -15.43
N GLY A 38 -8.81 -5.48 -14.16
CA GLY A 38 -9.79 -5.37 -13.08
C GLY A 38 -9.87 -3.98 -12.46
N LYS A 39 -10.93 -3.73 -11.66
CA LYS A 39 -11.03 -2.57 -10.75
C LYS A 39 -9.71 -2.41 -9.97
N ALA A 40 -9.34 -1.17 -9.66
CA ALA A 40 -8.27 -0.91 -8.69
C ALA A 40 -8.57 -1.80 -7.47
N ARG A 41 -7.63 -2.69 -7.12
CA ARG A 41 -7.83 -3.59 -5.98
C ARG A 41 -7.96 -2.70 -4.75
N GLU A 42 -9.12 -2.75 -4.11
CA GLU A 42 -9.33 -2.09 -2.82
C GLU A 42 -8.63 -2.93 -1.77
N TYR A 43 -7.41 -2.52 -1.44
CA TYR A 43 -6.68 -3.11 -0.33
C TYR A 43 -7.09 -2.45 0.96
N THR A 44 -7.14 -3.26 2.00
CA THR A 44 -7.24 -2.83 3.38
C THR A 44 -5.90 -3.09 4.03
N PHE A 45 -5.38 -2.10 4.76
CA PHE A 45 -4.01 -2.14 5.28
C PHE A 45 -4.02 -2.42 6.79
N LEU A 46 -3.21 -3.39 7.21
CA LEU A 46 -3.01 -3.72 8.62
C LEU A 46 -1.56 -3.46 9.02
N PRO A 47 -1.28 -2.36 9.75
CA PRO A 47 0.04 -2.08 10.29
C PRO A 47 0.30 -2.91 11.56
N ILE A 48 1.47 -3.53 11.64
CA ILE A 48 1.89 -4.48 12.67
C ILE A 48 3.29 -4.06 13.11
N VAL A 49 3.47 -3.84 14.41
CA VAL A 49 4.79 -3.56 14.99
C VAL A 49 5.49 -4.88 15.24
N ILE A 50 6.72 -5.00 14.76
CA ILE A 50 7.58 -6.17 14.99
C ILE A 50 8.88 -5.76 15.68
N ASP A 51 9.43 -6.68 16.47
CA ASP A 51 10.76 -6.52 17.06
C ASP A 51 11.85 -6.55 15.97
N ASP A 52 12.94 -5.82 16.17
CA ASP A 52 14.15 -5.96 15.32
C ASP A 52 14.93 -7.24 15.69
N LYS A 53 14.36 -8.41 15.34
CA LYS A 53 14.99 -9.72 15.52
C LYS A 53 14.74 -10.65 14.32
N PRO A 54 15.67 -11.57 14.02
CA PRO A 54 15.48 -12.53 12.93
C PRO A 54 14.18 -13.33 13.08
N GLY A 55 13.49 -13.54 11.96
CA GLY A 55 12.31 -14.41 11.88
C GLY A 55 10.96 -13.74 12.15
N GLN A 56 10.88 -12.44 12.46
CA GLN A 56 9.59 -11.78 12.70
C GLN A 56 8.64 -11.78 11.51
N LEU A 57 9.14 -11.53 10.29
CA LEU A 57 8.34 -11.62 9.07
C LEU A 57 7.75 -13.03 8.87
N ALA A 58 8.57 -14.06 9.10
CA ALA A 58 8.12 -15.44 8.99
C ALA A 58 7.04 -15.77 10.04
N ALA A 59 7.18 -15.23 11.26
CA ALA A 59 6.19 -15.41 12.31
C ALA A 59 4.83 -14.81 11.90
N ILE A 60 4.80 -13.58 11.36
CA ILE A 60 3.56 -12.98 10.84
C ILE A 60 2.93 -13.85 9.74
N PHE A 61 3.73 -14.29 8.76
CA PHE A 61 3.18 -15.11 7.66
C PHE A 61 2.70 -16.49 8.12
N ASN A 62 3.34 -17.07 9.12
CA ASN A 62 2.86 -18.31 9.73
C ASN A 62 1.50 -18.09 10.41
N GLU A 63 1.29 -16.95 11.08
CA GLU A 63 -0.02 -16.62 11.63
C GLU A 63 -1.07 -16.40 10.55
N CYS A 64 -0.73 -15.73 9.44
CA CYS A 64 -1.62 -15.58 8.29
C CYS A 64 -2.05 -16.95 7.73
N ALA A 65 -1.09 -17.86 7.56
CA ALA A 65 -1.34 -19.21 7.04
C ALA A 65 -2.23 -20.05 7.98
N LYS A 66 -2.09 -19.92 9.30
CA LYS A 66 -2.92 -20.64 10.28
C LYS A 66 -4.40 -20.29 10.19
N ILE A 67 -4.73 -19.06 9.79
CA ILE A 67 -6.09 -18.57 9.65
C ILE A 67 -6.52 -18.39 8.19
N GLU A 68 -5.75 -18.97 7.26
CA GLU A 68 -6.02 -18.96 5.81
C GLU A 68 -6.19 -17.54 5.20
N VAL A 69 -5.48 -16.55 5.75
CA VAL A 69 -5.47 -15.17 5.24
C VAL A 69 -4.45 -15.00 4.11
N ASN A 70 -4.91 -14.45 2.98
CA ASN A 70 -4.04 -14.14 1.83
C ASN A 70 -3.40 -12.75 1.99
N VAL A 71 -2.09 -12.65 1.72
CA VAL A 71 -1.35 -11.39 1.69
C VAL A 71 -1.16 -10.94 0.24
N GLU A 72 -1.67 -9.74 -0.09
CA GLU A 72 -1.62 -9.21 -1.46
C GLU A 72 -0.37 -8.38 -1.73
N ASP A 73 0.08 -7.63 -0.72
CA ASP A 73 1.28 -6.79 -0.77
C ASP A 73 1.80 -6.53 0.66
N LEU A 74 3.02 -6.01 0.77
CA LEU A 74 3.62 -5.63 2.05
C LEU A 74 4.55 -4.41 1.92
N THR A 75 4.52 -3.56 2.94
CA THR A 75 5.47 -2.46 3.12
C THR A 75 6.22 -2.63 4.43
N ILE A 76 7.51 -2.34 4.41
CA ILE A 76 8.39 -2.38 5.59
C ILE A 76 8.96 -0.99 5.82
N GLU A 77 8.72 -0.45 7.02
CA GLU A 77 9.26 0.83 7.45
C GLU A 77 10.16 0.62 8.68
N HIS A 78 11.41 1.07 8.57
CA HIS A 78 12.36 1.14 9.67
C HIS A 78 12.72 2.61 9.91
N SER A 79 12.27 3.17 11.04
CA SER A 79 12.68 4.51 11.44
C SER A 79 14.05 4.44 12.13
N PRO A 80 15.06 5.25 11.71
CA PRO A 80 16.35 5.30 12.39
C PRO A 80 16.18 5.66 13.88
N GLY A 81 16.68 4.81 14.78
CA GLY A 81 16.62 5.03 16.24
C GLY A 81 15.44 4.36 16.96
N GLN A 82 14.54 3.67 16.26
CA GLN A 82 13.58 2.74 16.87
C GLN A 82 14.08 1.30 16.81
N LEU A 83 13.89 0.55 17.90
CA LEU A 83 14.21 -0.89 17.99
C LEU A 83 13.14 -1.79 17.37
N ASN A 84 12.08 -1.20 16.81
CA ASN A 84 10.94 -1.91 16.25
C ASN A 84 10.76 -1.47 14.80
N ALA A 85 10.33 -2.40 13.96
CA ALA A 85 9.93 -2.13 12.58
C ALA A 85 8.40 -2.11 12.46
N LEU A 86 7.89 -1.35 11.51
CA LEU A 86 6.47 -1.36 11.17
C LEU A 86 6.29 -2.09 9.85
N ILE A 87 5.51 -3.17 9.88
CA ILE A 87 5.08 -3.91 8.70
C ILE A 87 3.65 -3.55 8.41
N THR A 88 3.34 -3.14 7.18
CA THR A 88 1.96 -2.93 6.75
C THR A 88 1.60 -3.96 5.70
N LEU A 89 0.64 -4.84 6.01
CA LEU A 89 0.12 -5.82 5.06
C LEU A 89 -1.07 -5.25 4.30
N ALA A 90 -1.09 -5.44 2.98
CA ALA A 90 -2.25 -5.16 2.13
C ALA A 90 -3.08 -6.44 1.96
N LEU A 91 -4.36 -6.37 2.32
CA LEU A 91 -5.26 -7.52 2.47
C LEU A 91 -6.63 -7.20 1.86
N SER A 92 -7.48 -8.22 1.73
CA SER A 92 -8.91 -7.98 1.57
C SER A 92 -9.51 -7.39 2.86
N ALA A 93 -10.66 -6.72 2.77
CA ALA A 93 -11.30 -6.12 3.95
C ALA A 93 -11.68 -7.17 5.02
N SER A 94 -12.13 -8.36 4.60
CA SER A 94 -12.46 -9.46 5.51
C SER A 94 -11.22 -10.04 6.17
N ASP A 95 -10.14 -10.22 5.40
CA ASP A 95 -8.90 -10.81 5.90
C ASP A 95 -8.18 -9.86 6.86
N ALA A 96 -8.22 -8.55 6.58
CA ALA A 96 -7.67 -7.54 7.49
C ALA A 96 -8.34 -7.59 8.86
N GLN A 97 -9.67 -7.71 8.90
CA GLN A 97 -10.41 -7.83 10.16
C GLN A 97 -10.07 -9.13 10.87
N SER A 98 -10.13 -10.26 10.16
CA SER A 98 -9.82 -11.58 10.72
C SER A 98 -8.40 -11.66 11.29
N LEU A 99 -7.41 -11.13 10.56
CA LEU A 99 -6.01 -11.13 10.99
C LEU A 99 -5.77 -10.16 12.15
N SER A 100 -6.38 -8.97 12.13
CA SER A 100 -6.31 -8.01 13.23
C SER A 100 -6.80 -8.61 14.54
N ASP A 101 -7.95 -9.29 14.50
CA ASP A 101 -8.55 -9.92 15.68
C ASP A 101 -7.69 -11.10 16.17
N HIS A 102 -7.20 -11.94 15.25
CA HIS A 102 -6.32 -13.06 15.57
C HIS A 102 -5.02 -12.59 16.24
N LEU A 103 -4.28 -11.69 15.59
CA LEU A 103 -3.00 -11.18 16.09
C LEU A 103 -3.15 -10.47 17.43
N SER A 104 -4.21 -9.68 17.61
CA SER A 104 -4.52 -9.06 18.90
C SER A 104 -4.75 -10.11 20.00
N SER A 105 -5.46 -11.20 19.68
CA SER A 105 -5.76 -12.26 20.64
C SER A 105 -4.52 -13.03 21.13
N ILE A 106 -3.47 -13.10 20.31
CA ILE A 106 -2.21 -13.76 20.63
C ILE A 106 -1.09 -12.76 21.02
N GLY A 107 -1.46 -11.51 21.32
CA GLY A 107 -0.58 -10.53 21.96
C GLY A 107 0.37 -9.78 21.01
N TRP A 108 0.13 -9.82 19.70
CA TRP A 108 0.86 -8.97 18.77
C TRP A 108 0.40 -7.52 18.87
N ASN A 109 1.33 -6.59 18.63
CA ASN A 109 1.03 -5.17 18.57
C ASN A 109 0.56 -4.78 17.16
N VAL A 110 -0.76 -4.71 16.97
CA VAL A 110 -1.39 -4.30 15.73
C VAL A 110 -2.01 -2.91 15.88
N HIS A 111 -1.85 -2.08 14.85
CA HIS A 111 -2.52 -0.79 14.76
C HIS A 111 -3.91 -0.94 14.13
N PRO A 112 -4.79 0.07 14.27
CA PRO A 112 -6.08 0.08 13.59
C PRO A 112 -5.96 -0.10 12.08
N ILE A 113 -6.90 -0.85 11.52
CA ILE A 113 -7.02 -1.08 10.08
C ILE A 113 -7.23 0.23 9.32
N LEU A 114 -6.55 0.39 8.19
CA LEU A 114 -6.67 1.54 7.29
C LEU A 114 -7.32 1.12 5.95
N LYS A 115 -8.14 2.00 5.36
CA LYS A 115 -8.79 1.80 4.06
C LYS A 115 -8.17 2.67 2.98
#